data_AF-A0A3A6Q3E3-F1
#
_entry.id   AF-A0A3A6Q3E3-F1
#
_cell.length_a   1.000
_cell.length_b   1.000
_cell.length_c   1.000
_cell.angle_alpha   90.00
_cell.angle_beta   90.00
_cell.angle_gamma   90.00
#
_symmetry.space_group_name_H-M   'P 1'
#
loop_
_entity.id
_entity.type
_entity.pdbx_description
1 polymer ?
#
loop_
_entity_poly.entity_id
_entity_poly.type
_entity_poly.pdbx_seq_one_letter_code
_entity_poly.pdbx_strand_id
1 'polypeptide(L)' 'MAETTLREFLSTDALLLAAVLLVGVAGSGVARWSLGQLGFTTLGELVYIAGYGGMVVVVWYGWIRPLDITGPE' A
#
# COMPACT_ATOMS: atom_id res chain seq x y z
N MET A 1 8.72 11.38 -26.25
CA MET A 1 8.11 10.05 -26.01
C MET A 1 8.56 9.49 -24.66
N ALA A 2 9.83 9.12 -24.45
CA ALA A 2 10.29 8.54 -23.17
C ALA A 2 10.22 9.49 -21.95
N GLU A 3 10.44 10.79 -22.14
CA GLU A 3 10.41 11.76 -21.05
C GLU A 3 9.00 12.00 -20.49
N THR A 4 7.97 11.89 -21.33
CA THR A 4 6.56 11.96 -20.94
C THR A 4 6.21 10.79 -20.02
N THR A 5 6.68 9.59 -20.36
CA THR A 5 6.44 8.35 -19.59
C THR A 5 7.08 8.40 -18.22
N LEU A 6 8.31 8.92 -18.11
CA LEU A 6 9.02 9.04 -16.83
C LEU A 6 8.33 10.03 -15.87
N ARG A 7 7.85 11.17 -16.39
CA ARG A 7 7.15 12.20 -15.60
C ARG A 7 5.78 11.73 -15.13
N GLU A 8 5.04 10.97 -15.95
CA GLU A 8 3.81 10.29 -15.54
C GLU A 8 4.07 9.26 -14.42
N PHE A 9 5.12 8.45 -14.57
CA PHE A 9 5.51 7.44 -13.58
C PHE A 9 5.94 8.03 -12.24
N LEU A 10 6.55 9.21 -12.27
CA LEU A 10 7.00 9.97 -11.10
C LEU A 10 6.00 11.05 -10.67
N SER A 11 4.74 10.92 -11.07
CA SER A 11 3.67 11.79 -10.59
C SER A 11 3.52 11.69 -9.06
N THR A 12 3.06 12.77 -8.43
CA THR A 12 2.83 12.81 -6.98
C THR A 12 1.90 11.67 -6.54
N ASP A 13 0.86 11.39 -7.31
CA ASP A 13 -0.08 10.30 -7.05
C ASP A 13 0.58 8.92 -7.15
N ALA A 14 1.40 8.67 -8.18
CA ALA A 14 2.13 7.42 -8.31
C ALA A 14 3.13 7.22 -7.15
N LEU A 15 3.82 8.28 -6.75
CA LEU A 15 4.74 8.25 -5.60
C LEU A 15 4.00 8.02 -4.28
N LEU A 16 2.85 8.66 -4.08
CA LEU A 16 2.00 8.43 -2.91
C LEU A 16 1.49 7.00 -2.86
N LEU A 17 1.01 6.46 -3.99
CA LEU A 17 0.59 5.07 -4.08
C LEU A 17 1.75 4.13 -3.78
N ALA A 18 2.93 4.36 -4.38
CA ALA A 18 4.12 3.57 -4.11
C ALA A 18 4.53 3.61 -2.64
N ALA A 19 4.46 4.79 -1.99
CA ALA A 19 4.74 4.94 -0.57
C ALA A 19 3.73 4.18 0.29
N VAL A 20 2.44 4.26 -0.03
CA VAL A 20 1.37 3.53 0.67
C VAL A 20 1.58 2.01 0.56
N LEU A 21 1.91 1.51 -0.63
CA LEU A 21 2.21 0.09 -0.84
C LEU A 21 3.49 -0.33 -0.11
N LEU A 22 4.54 0.50 -0.17
CA LEU A 22 5.80 0.22 0.50
C LEU A 22 5.62 0.14 2.02
N VAL A 23 4.89 1.08 2.63
CA VAL A 23 4.60 1.05 4.07
C VAL A 23 3.68 -0.12 4.42
N GLY A 24 2.61 -0.30 3.66
CA GLY A 24 1.55 -1.27 3.94
C GLY A 24 1.96 -2.72 3.76
N VAL A 25 2.85 -3.01 2.80
CA VAL A 25 3.30 -4.38 2.49
C VAL A 25 4.71 -4.62 3.02
N ALA A 26 5.69 -3.86 2.53
CA ALA A 26 7.10 -4.10 2.87
C ALA A 26 7.40 -3.64 4.30
N GLY A 27 6.98 -2.44 4.69
CA GLY A 27 7.18 -1.89 6.02
C GLY A 27 6.54 -2.73 7.11
N SER A 28 5.27 -3.10 6.94
CA SER A 28 4.57 -3.98 7.87
C SER A 28 5.19 -5.39 7.92
N GLY A 29 5.67 -5.93 6.79
CA GLY A 29 6.37 -7.21 6.72
C GLY A 29 7.70 -7.20 7.48
N VAL A 30 8.49 -6.15 7.31
CA VAL A 30 9.75 -5.95 8.07
C VAL A 30 9.46 -5.82 9.57
N ALA A 31 8.40 -5.10 9.94
CA ALA A 31 7.98 -4.96 11.34
C ALA A 31 7.57 -6.32 11.93
N ARG A 32 6.77 -7.11 11.21
CA ARG A 32 6.39 -8.48 11.61
C ARG A 32 7.61 -9.36 11.82
N TRP A 33 8.53 -9.36 10.86
CA TRP A 33 9.74 -10.17 10.92
C TRP A 33 10.60 -9.79 12.14
N SER A 34 10.82 -8.48 12.34
CA SER A 34 11.59 -7.95 13.47
C SER A 34 10.96 -8.33 14.81
N LEU A 35 9.64 -8.20 14.94
CA LEU A 35 8.90 -8.59 16.14
C LEU A 35 8.99 -10.10 16.40
N GLY A 36 8.94 -10.93 15.35
CA GLY A 36 9.15 -12.37 15.45
C GLY A 36 10.55 -12.72 15.98
N GLN A 37 11.59 -12.02 15.52
CA GLN A 37 12.96 -12.22 16.00
C GLN A 37 13.13 -11.88 17.49
N LEU A 38 12.28 -10.99 18.01
CA LEU A 38 12.24 -10.61 19.42
C LEU A 38 11.31 -11.51 20.27
N GLY A 39 10.70 -12.54 19.67
CA GLY A 39 9.76 -13.46 20.34
C GLY A 39 8.32 -12.97 20.40
N PHE A 40 8.00 -11.80 19.82
CA PHE A 40 6.67 -11.22 19.78
C PHE A 40 5.87 -11.64 18.52
N THR A 41 5.85 -12.94 18.20
CA THR A 41 5.27 -13.45 16.94
C THR A 41 3.82 -13.03 16.73
N THR A 42 2.94 -13.22 17.73
CA THR A 42 1.53 -12.84 17.62
C THR A 42 1.33 -11.34 17.44
N LEU A 43 2.13 -10.51 18.12
CA LEU A 43 2.07 -9.06 17.94
C LEU A 43 2.52 -8.67 16.53
N GLY A 44 3.58 -9.29 16.02
CA GLY A 44 4.03 -9.10 14.64
C GLY A 44 2.97 -9.44 13.61
N GLU A 45 2.19 -10.50 13.85
CA GLU A 45 1.05 -10.87 13.01
C GLU A 45 -0.06 -9.82 13.02
N LEU A 46 -0.45 -9.33 14.21
CA LEU A 46 -1.44 -8.27 14.34
C LEU A 46 -1.00 -6.98 13.65
N VAL A 47 0.28 -6.60 13.82
CA VAL A 47 0.87 -5.45 13.13
C VAL A 47 0.82 -5.62 11.61
N TYR A 48 1.10 -6.81 11.10
CA TYR A 48 1.02 -7.08 9.66
C TYR A 48 -0.40 -7.01 9.14
N ILE A 49 -1.37 -7.62 9.84
CA ILE A 49 -2.78 -7.59 9.46
C ILE A 49 -3.29 -6.14 9.46
N ALA A 50 -2.97 -5.37 10.50
CA ALA A 50 -3.35 -3.96 10.59
C ALA A 50 -2.68 -3.11 9.51
N GLY A 51 -1.39 -3.31 9.24
CA GLY A 51 -0.65 -2.58 8.22
C GLY A 51 -1.14 -2.88 6.81
N TYR A 52 -1.24 -4.16 6.45
CA TYR A 52 -1.72 -4.60 5.14
C TYR A 52 -3.20 -4.27 4.95
N GLY A 53 -4.05 -4.62 5.92
CA GLY A 53 -5.48 -4.32 5.87
C GLY A 53 -5.76 -2.82 5.83
N GLY A 54 -5.05 -2.03 6.64
CA GLY A 54 -5.11 -0.57 6.61
C GLY A 54 -4.72 0.00 5.25
N MET A 55 -3.65 -0.53 4.63
CA MET A 55 -3.25 -0.15 3.28
C MET A 55 -4.35 -0.42 2.26
N VAL A 56 -4.99 -1.59 2.30
CA VAL A 56 -6.11 -1.93 1.40
C VAL A 56 -7.23 -0.90 1.52
N VAL A 57 -7.59 -0.52 2.75
CA VAL A 57 -8.64 0.50 3.00
C VAL A 57 -8.22 1.87 2.46
N VAL A 58 -6.96 2.28 2.67
CA VAL A 58 -6.42 3.54 2.16
C VAL A 58 -6.43 3.57 0.63
N VAL A 59 -5.94 2.52 -0.03
CA VAL A 59 -5.95 2.41 -1.50
C VAL A 59 -7.37 2.43 -2.03
N TRP A 60 -8.28 1.68 -1.41
CA TRP A 60 -9.68 1.68 -1.79
C TRP A 60 -10.28 3.07 -1.68
N TYR A 61 -10.11 3.75 -0.55
CA TYR A 61 -10.73 5.05 -0.33
C TYR A 61 -10.14 6.17 -1.21
N GLY A 62 -8.82 6.17 -1.41
CA GLY A 62 -8.12 7.21 -2.15
C GLY A 62 -8.23 7.07 -3.67
N TRP A 63 -8.20 5.84 -4.20
CA TRP A 63 -8.08 5.61 -5.64
C TRP A 63 -9.25 4.84 -6.25
N ILE A 64 -9.86 3.88 -5.55
CA ILE A 64 -10.89 3.00 -6.14
C ILE A 64 -12.30 3.55 -5.94
N ARG A 65 -12.66 3.91 -4.71
CA ARG A 65 -13.98 4.44 -4.32
C ARG A 65 -14.43 5.66 -5.12
N PRO A 66 -13.57 6.61 -5.54
CA PRO A 66 -14.01 7.74 -6.37
C PRO A 66 -14.19 7.39 -7.86
N LEU A 67 -13.83 6.19 -8.31
CA LEU A 67 -14.04 5.78 -9.69
C LEU A 67 -15.53 5.55 -9.95
N ASP A 68 -16.03 6.16 -11.03
CA ASP A 68 -17.40 5.93 -11.51
C ASP A 68 -17.43 4.67 -12.39
N ILE A 69 -17.50 3.52 -11.72
CA ILE A 69 -17.48 2.21 -12.38
C ILE A 69 -18.91 1.88 -12.83
N THR A 70 -19.19 2.07 -14.12
CA THR A 70 -20.47 1.74 -14.76
C THR A 70 -20.36 0.49 -15.64
N GLY A 71 -21.48 -0.22 -15.83
CA GLY A 71 -21.56 -1.37 -16.73
C GLY A 71 -21.74 -0.94 -18.19
N PRO A 72 -21.50 -1.83 -19.17
CA PRO A 72 -21.79 -1.58 -20.58
C PRO A 72 -23.28 -1.34 -20.81
N GLU A 73 -23.58 -0.59 -21.88
CA GLU A 73 -24.93 -0.38 -22.38
C GLU A 73 -25.51 -1.63 -23.06
#